data_AF-A0A2V9DP95-F1
#
_entry.id   AF-A0A2V9DP95-F1
#
_cell.length_a   1.000
_cell.length_b   1.000
_cell.length_c   1.000
_cell.angle_alpha   90.00
_cell.angle_beta   90.00
_cell.angle_gamma   90.00
#
_symmetry.space_group_name_H-M   'P 1'
#
loop_
_entity.id
_entity.type
_entity.pdbx_description
1 polymer ?
#
loop_
_entity_poly.entity_id
_entity_poly.type
_entity_poly.pdbx_seq_one_letter_code
_entity_poly.pdbx_strand_id
1 'polypeptide(L)'
;MYIEKMDGFENYLTAGFAKKKVQLVPIADKEQADYIISGSSIDKKAGWAKIVFMGNIHSDNAASVTMVDKKSGAIVFAYAVDKKSTLHGQQTTAEACAKHLQAHIEGRE
;
A
#
# COMPACT_ATOMS: atom_id res chain seq x y z
N MET A 1 -0.37 10.64 5.81
CA MET A 1 0.16 9.26 5.60
C MET A 1 1.55 9.32 4.99
N TYR A 2 2.40 8.34 5.24
CA TYR A 2 3.73 8.21 4.63
C TYR A 2 3.78 6.99 3.73
N ILE A 3 4.35 7.11 2.53
CA ILE A 3 4.53 6.00 1.58
C ILE A 3 5.99 5.58 1.63
N GLU A 4 6.27 4.34 2.01
CA GLU A 4 7.63 3.80 2.01
C GLU A 4 8.18 3.69 0.59
N LYS A 5 9.51 3.78 0.44
CA LYS A 5 10.16 3.51 -0.85
C LYS A 5 9.92 2.06 -1.26
N MET A 6 9.51 1.85 -2.51
CA MET A 6 9.11 0.57 -3.11
C MET A 6 9.70 0.46 -4.52
N ASP A 7 10.98 0.76 -4.67
CA ASP A 7 11.72 0.66 -5.94
C ASP A 7 11.04 1.42 -7.11
N GLY A 8 10.48 2.59 -6.82
CA GLY A 8 9.76 3.43 -7.78
C GLY A 8 8.25 3.19 -7.84
N PHE A 9 7.74 2.10 -7.26
CA PHE A 9 6.30 1.84 -7.19
C PHE A 9 5.56 2.88 -6.32
N GLU A 10 6.23 3.47 -5.35
CA GLU A 10 5.72 4.57 -4.53
C GLU A 10 5.30 5.80 -5.35
N ASN A 11 5.96 6.04 -6.49
CA ASN A 11 5.63 7.15 -7.38
C ASN A 11 4.30 6.89 -8.08
N TYR A 12 4.07 5.66 -8.54
CA TYR A 12 2.79 5.26 -9.14
C TYR A 12 1.66 5.28 -8.13
N LEU A 13 1.90 4.89 -6.87
CA LEU A 13 0.91 5.01 -5.80
C LEU A 13 0.58 6.47 -5.50
N THR A 14 1.58 7.33 -5.37
CA THR A 14 1.37 8.77 -5.16
C THR A 14 0.54 9.38 -6.31
N ALA A 15 0.89 9.06 -7.56
CA ALA A 15 0.14 9.51 -8.73
C ALA A 15 -1.29 8.95 -8.76
N GLY A 16 -1.46 7.66 -8.41
CA GLY A 16 -2.76 7.00 -8.30
C GLY A 16 -3.65 7.66 -7.24
N PHE A 17 -3.09 7.99 -6.07
CA PHE A 17 -3.82 8.68 -5.00
C PHE A 17 -4.27 10.07 -5.40
N ALA A 18 -3.39 10.85 -6.04
CA ALA A 18 -3.75 12.15 -6.60
C ALA A 18 -4.86 12.02 -7.65
N LYS A 19 -4.74 11.07 -8.58
CA LYS A 19 -5.71 10.83 -9.67
C LYS A 19 -7.07 10.36 -9.15
N LYS A 20 -7.08 9.50 -8.13
CA LYS A 20 -8.31 8.96 -7.52
C LYS A 20 -8.86 9.82 -6.38
N LYS A 21 -8.22 10.95 -6.07
CA LYS A 21 -8.61 11.87 -4.99
C LYS A 21 -8.77 11.14 -3.66
N VAL A 22 -7.81 10.27 -3.35
CA VAL A 22 -7.79 9.56 -2.06
C VAL A 22 -7.74 10.61 -0.95
N GLN A 23 -8.65 10.51 0.01
CA GLN A 23 -8.77 11.44 1.14
C GLN A 23 -7.68 11.26 2.21
N LEU A 24 -6.44 11.01 1.77
CA LEU A 24 -5.27 10.91 2.62
C LEU A 24 -4.15 11.74 2.01
N VAL A 25 -3.55 12.61 2.83
CA VAL A 25 -2.46 13.49 2.39
C VAL A 25 -1.12 12.78 2.57
N PRO A 26 -0.33 12.55 1.51
CA PRO A 26 1.04 12.08 1.63
C PRO A 26 1.89 13.15 2.30
N ILE A 27 2.71 12.75 3.29
CA ILE A 27 3.67 13.63 3.96
C ILE A 27 5.08 13.06 3.82
N ALA A 28 6.07 13.95 3.79
CA ALA A 28 7.47 13.58 3.58
C ALA A 28 8.12 12.98 4.83
N ASP A 29 7.66 13.36 6.02
CA ASP A 29 8.19 12.87 7.28
C ASP A 29 7.38 11.68 7.81
N LYS A 30 8.06 10.55 8.03
CA LYS A 30 7.45 9.33 8.58
C LYS A 30 7.04 9.49 10.04
N GLU A 31 7.73 10.37 10.79
CA GLU A 31 7.46 10.54 12.21
C GLU A 31 6.13 11.26 12.46
N GLN A 32 5.74 12.17 11.57
CA GLN A 32 4.47 12.88 11.60
C GLN A 32 3.28 12.10 11.01
N ALA A 33 3.49 10.89 10.49
CA ALA A 33 2.43 10.17 9.78
C ALA A 33 1.57 9.31 10.72
N ASP A 34 0.25 9.44 10.64
CA ASP A 34 -0.67 8.52 11.32
C ASP A 34 -0.70 7.13 10.68
N TYR A 35 -0.53 7.06 9.35
CA TYR A 35 -0.57 5.82 8.58
C TYR A 35 0.69 5.65 7.74
N ILE A 36 1.17 4.40 7.67
CA ILE A 36 2.30 3.99 6.83
C ILE A 36 1.77 3.08 5.73
N ILE A 37 2.09 3.42 4.48
CA ILE A 37 1.83 2.58 3.31
C ILE A 37 3.11 1.92 2.87
N SER A 38 3.04 0.64 2.62
CA SER A 38 4.17 -0.18 2.20
C SER A 38 3.71 -1.24 1.20
N GLY A 39 4.65 -1.79 0.44
CA GLY A 39 4.36 -2.80 -0.56
C GLY A 39 5.59 -3.59 -0.93
N SER A 40 5.37 -4.76 -1.50
CA SER A 40 6.41 -5.77 -1.70
C SER A 40 6.98 -5.76 -3.12
N SER A 41 8.27 -5.43 -3.24
CA SER A 41 9.24 -6.48 -3.58
C SER A 41 9.80 -6.98 -2.25
N ILE A 42 9.68 -8.28 -1.99
CA ILE A 42 10.02 -8.91 -0.71
C ILE A 42 11.50 -8.70 -0.41
N ASP A 43 11.86 -7.75 0.46
CA ASP A 43 13.10 -7.83 1.23
C ASP A 43 13.05 -6.94 2.49
N LYS A 44 12.98 -7.62 3.64
CA LYS A 44 13.52 -7.23 4.95
C LYS A 44 13.07 -5.89 5.55
N LYS A 45 11.88 -5.87 6.14
CA LYS A 45 11.62 -5.10 7.37
C LYS A 45 10.90 -5.97 8.41
N ALA A 46 11.46 -6.04 9.61
CA ALA A 46 10.97 -6.87 10.72
C ALA A 46 9.48 -6.66 11.07
N GLY A 47 8.90 -5.50 10.75
CA GLY A 47 7.48 -5.22 10.94
C GLY A 47 6.55 -6.00 9.99
N TRP A 48 6.97 -6.24 8.74
CA TRP A 48 6.18 -6.97 7.75
C TRP A 48 6.15 -8.48 7.99
N ALA A 49 7.28 -9.05 8.43
CA ALA A 49 7.35 -10.48 8.77
C ALA A 49 6.31 -10.84 9.84
N LYS A 50 6.13 -9.97 10.85
CA LYS A 50 5.12 -10.15 11.89
C LYS A 50 3.68 -10.04 11.35
N ILE A 51 3.43 -9.11 10.42
CA ILE A 51 2.14 -8.91 9.76
C ILE A 51 1.74 -10.14 8.92
N VAL A 52 2.65 -10.65 8.09
CA VAL A 52 2.42 -11.85 7.27
C VAL A 52 2.14 -13.06 8.15
N PHE A 53 2.93 -13.23 9.22
CA PHE A 53 2.78 -14.34 10.16
C PHE A 53 1.46 -14.32 10.93
N MET A 54 0.89 -13.13 11.17
CA MET A 54 -0.35 -12.95 11.92
C MET A 54 -1.60 -12.95 11.03
N GLY A 55 -1.45 -12.82 9.70
CA GLY A 55 -2.55 -12.59 8.75
C GLY A 55 -2.77 -13.63 7.64
N ASN A 56 -2.05 -14.76 7.60
CA ASN A 56 -2.18 -15.79 6.54
C ASN A 56 -2.08 -15.25 5.10
N ILE A 57 -1.27 -14.21 4.86
CA ILE A 57 -1.05 -13.68 3.52
C ILE A 57 0.03 -14.53 2.84
N HIS A 58 -0.38 -15.47 1.97
CA HIS A 58 0.54 -16.34 1.23
C HIS A 58 1.38 -15.56 0.21
N SER A 59 2.68 -15.88 0.16
CA SER A 59 3.74 -15.16 -0.54
C SER A 59 3.87 -15.49 -2.04
N ASP A 60 2.80 -15.92 -2.70
CA ASP A 60 2.85 -16.24 -4.12
C ASP A 60 2.69 -14.97 -4.94
N ASN A 61 3.83 -14.36 -5.29
CA ASN A 61 4.07 -13.42 -6.40
C ASN A 61 3.08 -12.24 -6.61
N ALA A 62 2.31 -11.85 -5.60
CA ALA A 62 1.37 -10.74 -5.67
C ALA A 62 2.07 -9.40 -5.38
N ALA A 63 1.84 -8.41 -6.25
CA ALA A 63 2.12 -7.03 -5.89
C ALA A 63 1.10 -6.66 -4.79
N SER A 64 1.60 -6.49 -3.57
CA SER A 64 0.77 -6.21 -2.41
C SER A 64 1.08 -4.82 -1.85
N VAL A 65 0.02 -4.12 -1.43
CA VAL A 65 0.07 -2.83 -0.76
C VAL A 65 -0.69 -2.96 0.54
N THR A 66 -0.11 -2.47 1.62
CA THR A 66 -0.74 -2.43 2.93
C THR A 66 -0.67 -1.03 3.51
N MET A 67 -1.69 -0.68 4.29
CA MET A 67 -1.73 0.52 5.11
C MET A 67 -1.84 0.11 6.58
N VAL A 68 -0.92 0.62 7.39
CA VAL A 68 -0.83 0.32 8.81
C VAL A 68 -1.06 1.61 9.60
N ASP A 69 -1.91 1.53 10.62
CA ASP A 69 -2.02 2.57 11.64
C ASP A 69 -0.76 2.56 12.51
N LYS A 70 -0.02 3.67 12.53
CA LYS A 70 1.27 3.76 13.21
C LYS A 70 1.13 3.62 14.73
N LYS A 71 0.00 4.05 15.31
CA LYS A 71 -0.21 4.08 16.77
C LYS A 71 -0.44 2.68 17.34
N SER A 72 -1.30 1.90 16.70
CA SER A 72 -1.71 0.56 17.11
C SER A 72 -0.90 -0.55 16.45
N GLY A 73 -0.30 -0.29 15.29
CA GLY A 73 0.31 -1.30 14.43
C GLY A 73 -0.72 -2.16 13.69
N ALA A 74 -2.01 -1.81 13.73
CA ALA A 74 -3.06 -2.53 13.03
C ALA A 74 -2.98 -2.30 11.51
N ILE A 75 -3.19 -3.36 10.74
CA ILE A 75 -3.39 -3.26 9.29
C ILE A 75 -4.82 -2.79 9.08
N VAL A 76 -4.98 -1.58 8.54
CA VAL A 76 -6.29 -0.97 8.31
C VAL A 76 -6.75 -1.12 6.86
N PHE A 77 -5.83 -1.45 5.95
CA PHE A 77 -6.15 -1.75 4.56
C PHE A 77 -5.07 -2.64 3.95
N ALA A 78 -5.47 -3.58 3.09
CA ALA A 78 -4.56 -4.39 2.30
C ALA A 78 -5.14 -4.63 0.90
N TYR A 79 -4.29 -4.56 -0.11
CA TYR A 79 -4.64 -4.81 -1.49
C TYR A 79 -3.56 -5.66 -2.12
N ALA A 80 -3.94 -6.82 -2.65
CA ALA A 80 -3.05 -7.70 -3.39
C ALA A 80 -3.60 -7.87 -4.79
N VAL A 81 -2.73 -7.78 -5.79
CA VAL A 81 -3.09 -8.15 -7.16
C VAL A 81 -2.03 -9.06 -7.74
N ASP A 82 -2.48 -10.20 -8.27
CA ASP A 82 -1.68 -11.02 -9.15
C ASP A 82 -1.72 -10.37 -10.54
N LYS A 83 -0.66 -9.64 -10.89
CA LYS A 83 -0.48 -9.14 -12.26
C LYS A 83 0.87 -9.58 -12.77
N LYS A 84 0.85 -10.40 -13.82
CA LYS A 84 2.03 -10.69 -14.64
C LYS A 84 2.73 -9.37 -15.00
N SER A 85 4.01 -9.29 -14.62
CA SER A 85 4.86 -8.11 -14.75
C SER A 85 4.81 -7.57 -16.19
N THR A 86 4.07 -6.49 -16.38
CA THR A 86 3.98 -5.75 -17.65
C THR A 86 4.41 -4.32 -17.37
N LEU A 87 5.03 -3.67 -18.36
CA LEU A 87 5.54 -2.28 -18.26
C LEU A 87 4.49 -1.28 -17.74
N HIS A 88 3.20 -1.46 -18.04
CA HIS A 88 2.09 -0.65 -17.51
C HIS A 88 1.34 -1.27 -16.32
N GLY A 89 1.76 -2.46 -15.89
CA GLY A 89 1.11 -3.24 -14.83
C GLY A 89 1.17 -2.51 -13.49
N GLN A 90 2.35 -1.97 -13.13
CA GLN A 90 2.56 -1.25 -11.88
C GLN A 90 1.69 0.00 -11.76
N GLN A 91 1.65 0.86 -12.79
CA GLN A 91 0.79 2.04 -12.78
C GLN A 91 -0.69 1.67 -12.62
N THR A 92 -1.16 0.69 -13.39
CA THR A 92 -2.56 0.26 -13.32
C THR A 92 -2.89 -0.37 -11.96
N THR A 93 -1.97 -1.13 -11.39
CA THR A 93 -2.08 -1.69 -10.04
C THR A 93 -2.19 -0.59 -9.00
N ALA A 94 -1.33 0.42 -9.07
CA ALA A 94 -1.36 1.54 -8.15
C ALA A 94 -2.66 2.34 -8.26
N GLU A 95 -3.16 2.59 -9.47
CA GLU A 95 -4.45 3.26 -9.68
C GLU A 95 -5.64 2.45 -9.17
N ALA A 96 -5.59 1.12 -9.29
CA ALA A 96 -6.60 0.23 -8.74
C ALA A 96 -6.55 0.22 -7.21
N CYS A 97 -5.36 0.06 -6.62
CA CYS A 97 -5.15 0.18 -5.18
C CYS A 97 -5.70 1.50 -4.63
N ALA A 98 -5.40 2.62 -5.30
CA ALA A 98 -5.91 3.94 -4.95
C ALA A 98 -7.44 4.02 -4.96
N LYS A 99 -8.07 3.42 -5.98
CA LYS A 99 -9.53 3.37 -6.10
C LYS A 99 -10.15 2.58 -4.95
N HIS A 100 -9.61 1.41 -4.64
CA HIS A 100 -10.10 0.56 -3.55
C HIS A 100 -9.90 1.22 -2.18
N LEU A 101 -8.75 1.86 -1.96
CA LEU A 101 -8.50 2.60 -0.73
C LEU A 101 -9.49 3.74 -0.52
N GLN A 102 -9.80 4.52 -1.58
CA GLN A 102 -10.82 5.56 -1.46
C GLN A 102 -12.21 4.98 -1.16
N ALA A 103 -12.59 3.87 -1.80
CA ALA A 103 -13.85 3.21 -1.53
C ALA A 103 -13.95 2.69 -0.07
N HIS A 104 -12.85 2.14 0.47
CA HIS A 104 -12.70 1.76 1.87
C HIS A 104 -12.97 2.93 2.81
N ILE A 105 -12.31 4.07 2.56
CA ILE A 105 -12.46 5.29 3.37
C ILE A 105 -13.90 5.82 3.31
N GLU A 106 -14.56 5.70 2.15
CA GLU A 106 -15.95 6.12 1.96
C GLU A 106 -16.98 5.12 2.51
N GLY A 107 -16.56 3.93 2.96
CA GLY A 107 -17.46 2.86 3.41
C GLY A 107 -18.30 2.27 2.27
N ARG A 108 -17.77 2.22 1.04
CA ARG A 108 -18.46 1.78 -0.19
C ARG A 108 -17.93 0.46 -0.74
N GLU A 109 -17.27 -0.35 0.09
CA GLU A 109 -16.69 -1.64 -0.31
C GLU A 109 -17.70 -2.77 -0.47
#